data_AF-A0A946MHP2-F1
#
_entry.id   AF-A0A946MHP2-F1
#
_cell.length_a   1.000
_cell.length_b   1.000
_cell.length_c   1.000
_cell.angle_alpha   90.00
_cell.angle_beta   90.00
_cell.angle_gamma   90.00
#
_symmetry.space_group_name_H-M   'P 1'
#
loop_
_entity.id
_entity.type
_entity.pdbx_description
1 polymer ?
#
loop_
_entity_poly.entity_id
_entity_poly.type
_entity_poly.pdbx_seq_one_letter_code
_entity_poly.pdbx_strand_id
1 'polypeptide(L)'
;VETTYAFPITHMVAPKGNALNCTQCHIRESSRLANITGLYMPGRDKSDLMDTIGWLSVFGALAGVFLHGMGRFFTRNGKEE
;
A
#
# COMPACT_ATOMS: atom_id res chain seq x y z
N VAL A 1 -22.66 -32.14 -8.72
CA VAL A 1 -21.46 -31.29 -8.94
C VAL A 1 -21.96 -29.87 -9.09
N GLU A 2 -21.53 -28.93 -8.26
CA GLU A 2 -21.84 -27.51 -8.45
C GLU A 2 -20.85 -26.88 -9.45
N THR A 3 -21.34 -26.12 -10.41
CA THR A 3 -20.52 -25.43 -11.41
C THR A 3 -20.94 -23.97 -11.53
N THR A 4 -19.97 -23.05 -11.53
CA THR A 4 -20.18 -21.61 -11.78
C THR A 4 -19.47 -21.21 -13.07
N TYR A 5 -20.10 -20.33 -13.85
CA TYR A 5 -19.52 -19.73 -15.06
C TYR A 5 -19.71 -18.21 -15.01
N ALA A 6 -18.64 -17.46 -15.28
CA ALA A 6 -18.67 -16.01 -15.40
C ALA A 6 -18.32 -15.63 -16.84
N PHE A 7 -19.12 -14.74 -17.43
CA PHE A 7 -18.87 -14.20 -18.77
C PHE A 7 -18.78 -12.67 -18.69
N PRO A 8 -17.65 -12.07 -19.13
CA PRO A 8 -17.54 -10.61 -19.18
C PRO A 8 -18.61 -9.99 -20.09
N ILE A 9 -19.23 -8.90 -19.65
CA ILE A 9 -20.14 -8.12 -20.50
C ILE A 9 -19.33 -7.24 -21.45
N THR A 10 -19.60 -7.33 -22.75
CA THR A 10 -18.91 -6.55 -23.80
C THR A 10 -19.83 -5.54 -24.50
N HIS A 11 -21.13 -5.63 -24.22
CA HIS A 11 -22.23 -4.79 -24.66
C HIS A 11 -22.96 -4.18 -23.45
N MET A 12 -23.88 -3.23 -23.68
CA MET A 12 -24.53 -2.39 -22.65
C MET A 12 -23.60 -1.30 -22.08
N VAL A 13 -22.92 -0.55 -22.96
CA VAL A 13 -22.15 0.63 -22.54
C VAL A 13 -23.12 1.71 -22.04
N ALA A 14 -22.93 2.16 -20.80
CA ALA A 14 -23.75 3.18 -20.20
C ALA A 14 -23.57 4.55 -20.92
N PRO A 15 -24.63 5.36 -21.06
CA PRO A 15 -24.50 6.75 -21.50
C PRO A 15 -23.55 7.55 -20.59
N LYS A 16 -22.93 8.60 -21.11
CA LYS A 16 -21.89 9.39 -20.39
C LYS A 16 -22.29 9.83 -18.97
N GLY A 17 -23.56 10.17 -18.75
CA GLY A 17 -24.06 10.61 -17.44
C GLY A 17 -24.15 9.50 -16.39
N ASN A 18 -24.11 8.25 -16.82
CA ASN A 18 -24.18 7.05 -15.99
C ASN A 18 -22.83 6.30 -15.95
N ALA A 19 -21.75 6.92 -16.44
CA ALA A 19 -20.41 6.39 -16.26
C ALA A 19 -20.07 6.31 -14.77
N LEU A 20 -19.23 5.35 -14.40
CA LEU A 20 -18.85 5.17 -13.01
C LEU A 20 -18.08 6.41 -12.51
N ASN A 21 -18.51 6.93 -11.36
CA ASN A 21 -17.77 7.98 -10.67
C ASN A 21 -16.59 7.38 -9.90
N CYS A 22 -15.51 8.15 -9.74
CA CYS A 22 -14.29 7.71 -9.08
C CYS A 22 -14.56 7.10 -7.70
N THR A 23 -15.45 7.71 -6.93
CA THR A 23 -15.81 7.28 -5.57
C THR A 23 -16.54 5.95 -5.51
N GLN A 24 -17.13 5.46 -6.61
CA GLN A 24 -17.78 4.14 -6.62
C GLN A 24 -16.76 3.00 -6.51
N CYS A 25 -15.48 3.27 -6.81
CA CYS A 25 -14.38 2.32 -6.66
C CYS A 25 -13.34 2.78 -5.63
N HIS A 26 -13.04 4.08 -5.54
CA HIS A 26 -11.94 4.63 -4.73
C HIS A 26 -12.33 5.09 -3.32
N ILE A 27 -13.29 4.41 -2.70
CA ILE A 27 -13.56 4.56 -1.26
C ILE A 27 -13.38 3.19 -0.59
N ARG A 28 -12.91 3.19 0.65
CA ARG A 28 -12.58 1.95 1.38
C ARG A 28 -13.84 1.15 1.70
N GLU A 29 -14.83 1.83 2.25
CA GLU A 29 -16.10 1.25 2.66
C GLU A 29 -17.19 1.59 1.63
N SER A 30 -18.16 0.71 1.43
CA SER A 30 -19.29 0.90 0.48
C SER A 30 -18.92 1.10 -1.00
N SER A 31 -17.67 0.83 -1.41
CA SER A 31 -17.29 0.78 -2.83
C SER A 31 -17.65 -0.56 -3.46
N ARG A 32 -17.66 -0.58 -4.80
CA ARG A 32 -17.78 -1.82 -5.59
C ARG A 32 -16.63 -2.81 -5.34
N LEU A 33 -15.47 -2.31 -4.89
CA LEU A 33 -14.28 -3.13 -4.61
C LEU A 33 -14.25 -3.65 -3.17
N ALA A 34 -15.14 -3.18 -2.28
CA ALA A 34 -15.10 -3.49 -0.85
C ALA A 34 -15.20 -5.01 -0.56
N ASN A 35 -15.95 -5.76 -1.36
CA ASN A 35 -16.20 -7.19 -1.14
C ASN A 35 -15.35 -8.11 -2.03
N ILE A 36 -14.32 -7.59 -2.69
CA ILE A 36 -13.37 -8.44 -3.41
C ILE A 36 -12.47 -9.10 -2.36
N THR A 37 -12.59 -10.41 -2.21
CA THR A 37 -11.83 -11.22 -1.26
C THR A 37 -10.80 -12.08 -1.98
N GLY A 38 -9.82 -12.61 -1.25
CA GLY A 38 -8.81 -13.53 -1.79
C GLY A 38 -7.58 -12.86 -2.41
N LEU A 39 -7.49 -11.53 -2.39
CA LEU A 39 -6.29 -10.79 -2.78
C LEU A 39 -6.08 -9.56 -1.89
N TYR A 40 -4.83 -9.15 -1.75
CA TYR A 40 -4.46 -7.89 -1.10
C TYR A 40 -4.48 -6.76 -2.15
N MET A 41 -5.26 -5.72 -1.88
CA MET A 41 -5.42 -4.55 -2.74
C MET A 41 -4.89 -3.29 -2.01
N PRO A 42 -3.75 -2.73 -2.47
CA PRO A 42 -3.21 -1.50 -1.92
C PRO A 42 -4.25 -0.37 -1.90
N GLY A 43 -4.29 0.40 -0.81
CA GLY A 43 -5.20 1.54 -0.64
C GLY A 43 -6.60 1.18 -0.11
N ARG A 44 -7.14 0.01 -0.48
CA ARG A 44 -8.36 -0.56 0.12
C ARG A 44 -8.02 -1.30 1.41
N ASP A 45 -7.11 -2.25 1.32
CA ASP A 45 -6.69 -3.09 2.44
C ASP A 45 -5.65 -2.36 3.29
N LYS A 46 -5.88 -2.35 4.61
CA LYS A 46 -4.89 -1.93 5.60
C LYS A 46 -4.53 -3.13 6.47
N SER A 47 -3.26 -3.27 6.77
CA SER A 47 -2.76 -4.29 7.69
C SER A 47 -1.90 -3.62 8.75
N ASP A 48 -2.43 -3.51 9.96
CA ASP A 48 -1.78 -2.77 11.05
C ASP A 48 -0.37 -3.28 11.35
N LEU A 49 -0.18 -4.60 11.24
CA LEU A 49 1.13 -5.23 11.40
C LEU A 49 2.12 -4.77 10.32
N MET A 50 1.69 -4.71 9.06
CA MET A 50 2.55 -4.33 7.95
C MET A 50 2.88 -2.83 7.99
N ASP A 51 1.89 -2.01 8.34
CA ASP A 51 2.06 -0.57 8.54
C ASP A 51 3.07 -0.28 9.67
N THR A 52 2.98 -1.05 10.77
CA THR A 52 3.91 -0.92 11.91
C THR A 52 5.33 -1.33 11.54
N ILE A 53 5.51 -2.47 10.84
CA ILE A 53 6.82 -2.93 10.38
C ILE A 53 7.41 -1.93 9.39
N GLY A 54 6.60 -1.39 8.48
CA GLY A 54 7.03 -0.36 7.53
C GLY A 54 7.58 0.87 8.23
N TRP A 55 6.84 1.42 9.20
CA TRP A 55 7.30 2.58 9.98
C TRP A 55 8.53 2.27 10.84
N LEU A 56 8.57 1.11 11.49
CA LEU A 56 9.74 0.67 12.26
C LEU A 56 10.98 0.58 11.37
N SER A 57 10.83 0.08 10.15
CA SER A 57 11.94 -0.03 9.18
C SER A 57 12.46 1.35 8.76
N VAL A 58 11.57 2.32 8.55
CA VAL A 58 11.95 3.71 8.24
C VAL A 58 12.77 4.32 9.38
N PHE A 59 12.28 4.22 10.62
CA PHE A 59 13.02 4.74 11.78
C PHE A 59 14.31 3.98 12.06
N GLY A 60 14.31 2.65 11.87
CA GLY A 60 15.50 1.81 12.02
C GLY A 60 16.59 2.18 11.02
N ALA A 61 16.23 2.41 9.75
CA ALA A 61 17.18 2.86 8.73
C ALA A 61 17.74 4.26 9.06
N LEU A 62 16.88 5.19 9.48
CA LEU A 62 17.30 6.54 9.88
C LEU A 62 18.27 6.50 11.06
N ALA A 63 17.96 5.72 12.11
CA ALA A 63 18.86 5.52 13.25
C ALA A 63 20.20 4.88 12.83
N GLY A 64 20.16 3.86 11.96
CA GLY A 64 21.36 3.20 11.45
C GLY A 64 22.29 4.15 10.70
N VAL A 65 21.75 4.98 9.80
CA VAL A 65 22.53 5.99 9.07
C VAL A 65 23.08 7.05 10.01
N PHE A 66 22.30 7.49 11.01
CA PHE A 66 22.74 8.47 11.99
C PHE A 66 23.89 7.94 12.85
N LEU A 67 23.75 6.73 13.39
CA LEU A 67 24.81 6.05 14.15
C LEU A 67 26.06 5.82 13.32
N HIS A 68 25.91 5.39 12.06
CA HIS A 68 27.02 5.22 11.14
C HIS A 68 27.74 6.56 10.87
N GLY A 69 26.98 7.63 10.61
CA GLY A 69 27.50 8.98 10.38
C GLY A 69 28.23 9.54 11.60
N MET A 70 27.64 9.42 12.80
CA MET A 70 28.29 9.79 14.07
C MET A 70 29.57 9.00 14.31
N GLY A 71 29.52 7.67 14.13
CA GLY A 71 30.69 6.81 14.26
C GLY A 71 31.82 7.24 13.33
N ARG A 72 31.51 7.61 12.09
CA ARG A 72 32.48 8.17 11.14
C ARG A 72 33.04 9.51 11.61
N PHE A 73 32.20 10.40 12.17
CA PHE A 73 32.64 11.70 12.66
C PHE A 73 33.66 11.56 13.80
N PHE A 74 33.33 10.78 14.83
CA PHE A 74 34.22 10.58 15.98
C PHE A 74 35.52 9.85 15.62
N THR A 75 35.46 8.82 14.76
CA THR A 75 36.67 8.10 14.34
C THR A 75 37.58 8.91 13.41
N ARG A 76 37.03 9.88 12.65
CA ARG A 76 37.83 10.76 11.78
C ARG A 76 38.51 11.89 12.55
N ASN A 77 37.93 12.32 13.67
CA ASN A 77 38.48 13.38 14.52
C ASN A 77 39.44 12.86 15.62
N GLY A 78 39.55 11.53 15.78
CA GLY A 78 40.48 10.89 16.73
C GLY A 78 41.83 10.48 16.13
N LYS A 79 42.09 10.80 14.85
CA LYS A 79 43.44 10.80 14.28
C LYS A 79 43.99 12.22 14.34
N GLU A 80 44.24 12.69 15.56
CA GLU A 80 45.18 13.79 15.81
C GLU A 80 46.56 13.13 15.91
N GLU A 81 47.35 13.30 14.85
CA GLU A 81 48.80 13.44 15.00
C GLU A 81 49.12 14.88 15.40
#